data_AF-A0A6J7KZK5-F1
#
_entry.id   AF-A0A6J7KZK5-F1
#
_cell.length_a   1.000
_cell.length_b   1.000
_cell.length_c   1.000
_cell.angle_alpha   90.00
_cell.angle_beta   90.00
_cell.angle_gamma   90.00
#
_symmetry.space_group_name_H-M   'P 1'
#
loop_
_entity.id
_entity.type
_entity.pdbx_description
1 polymer ?
#
loop_
_entity_poly.entity_id
_entity_poly.type
_entity_poly.pdbx_seq_one_letter_code
_entity_poly.pdbx_strand_id
1 'polypeptide(L)'
;MAASADLEVGAPVSGGVLVDVEIPGPGASAIVDPGSNLDGAAEFDAPRSIDPALPLVDRAFHGVARTIGLLVLVVMGSIGLFLGYQSLPTLQRYGLGFFTESQWQPENDVLGISGVLVGTFTIAIVALVIAFPLAITTAIYISEYATPKIKSLLVSMVDLMAAVPSIIWGLWGFALMQPKAAHVGHWLHTHLGFIPFFQVDTDPNAAPWAETKYYASAFVAGIAVAMMVLPMAAAVMRQVFAQAPIGEREAALALGSTKWGMIRTVVLPFGKGGIIGGTMLSMGRALGETIAVVLIISPAFDIKFRPLEIGTESVSALIAGRFGEATSAQLSALLTAGFVLFIITLVINTLAAMIVARSRSGASTD
;
A
#
# COMPACT_ATOMS: atom_id res chain seq x y z
N MET A 1 48.42 -26.56 51.13
CA MET A 1 49.82 -26.20 50.79
C MET A 1 49.74 -25.64 49.36
N ALA A 2 49.42 -24.35 49.22
CA ALA A 2 50.38 -23.24 48.97
C ALA A 2 51.23 -23.54 47.71
N ALA A 3 51.28 -22.74 46.64
CA ALA A 3 51.48 -21.28 46.53
C ALA A 3 51.09 -20.83 45.09
N SER A 4 50.24 -19.82 44.86
CA SER A 4 50.47 -18.36 44.77
C SER A 4 51.28 -17.86 43.56
N ALA A 5 50.67 -16.99 42.75
CA ALA A 5 51.26 -15.73 42.30
C ALA A 5 50.16 -14.79 41.75
N ASP A 6 50.18 -13.56 42.25
CA ASP A 6 49.26 -12.45 42.07
C ASP A 6 49.35 -11.77 40.69
N LEU A 7 48.30 -11.00 40.35
CA LEU A 7 48.44 -9.72 39.65
C LEU A 7 47.24 -8.80 39.96
N GLU A 8 47.58 -7.53 40.17
CA GLU A 8 46.85 -6.49 40.90
C GLU A 8 45.69 -5.82 40.14
N VAL A 9 44.66 -5.49 40.94
CA VAL A 9 43.96 -4.20 41.11
C VAL A 9 43.86 -3.21 39.93
N GLY A 10 42.62 -2.94 39.54
CA GLY A 10 42.16 -1.65 39.02
C GLY A 10 40.70 -1.39 39.43
N ALA A 11 40.46 -0.44 40.34
CA ALA A 11 39.15 0.07 40.76
C ALA A 11 38.82 1.40 40.01
N PRO A 12 37.67 2.09 40.19
CA PRO A 12 36.33 1.68 40.67
C PRO A 12 35.21 2.07 39.67
N VAL A 13 34.02 1.44 39.75
CA VAL A 13 32.79 2.07 39.22
C VAL A 13 32.00 2.60 40.42
N SER A 14 32.11 3.91 40.61
CA SER A 14 31.41 4.73 41.59
C SER A 14 29.88 4.65 41.40
N GLY A 15 29.15 4.49 42.51
CA GLY A 15 27.73 4.88 42.58
C GLY A 15 26.74 3.80 43.01
N GLY A 16 27.07 2.94 43.97
CA GLY A 16 26.08 2.13 44.68
C GLY A 16 25.70 2.81 46.00
N VAL A 17 24.51 3.40 46.07
CA VAL A 17 23.94 3.85 47.34
C VAL A 17 23.51 2.61 48.12
N LEU A 18 24.25 2.26 49.16
CA LEU A 18 23.78 1.37 50.22
C LEU A 18 22.78 2.17 51.06
N VAL A 19 21.51 1.77 51.00
CA VAL A 19 20.49 2.25 51.94
C VAL A 19 20.50 1.28 53.12
N ASP A 20 21.10 1.69 54.24
CA ASP A 20 20.91 0.99 55.52
C ASP A 20 19.45 1.16 55.94
N VAL A 21 18.69 0.06 55.88
CA VAL A 21 17.33 0.00 56.42
C VAL A 21 17.43 -0.46 57.87
N GLU A 22 17.41 0.49 58.79
CA GLU A 22 17.31 0.22 60.21
C GLU A 22 15.85 -0.08 60.57
N ILE A 23 15.55 -1.36 60.87
CA ILE A 23 14.21 -1.80 61.26
C ILE A 23 14.00 -1.45 62.74
N PRO A 24 12.98 -0.64 63.11
CA PRO A 24 12.73 -0.33 64.51
C PRO A 24 12.27 -1.59 65.26
N GLY A 25 12.85 -1.85 66.44
CA GLY A 25 12.47 -2.96 67.30
C GLY A 25 11.01 -2.89 67.79
N PRO A 26 10.41 -4.02 68.18
CA PRO A 26 9.00 -4.09 68.55
C PRO A 26 8.81 -3.50 69.95
N GLY A 27 8.28 -2.29 70.06
CA GLY A 27 7.94 -1.75 71.39
C GLY A 27 7.68 -0.26 71.57
N ALA A 28 7.70 0.58 70.51
CA ALA A 28 7.41 2.00 70.67
C ALA A 28 6.09 2.37 69.96
N SER A 29 5.01 2.54 70.74
CA SER A 29 3.79 3.20 70.27
C SER A 29 4.08 4.69 70.09
N ALA A 30 4.42 5.11 68.88
CA ALA A 30 4.44 6.51 68.52
C ALA A 30 3.00 6.97 68.29
N ILE A 31 2.41 7.61 69.30
CA ILE A 31 1.25 8.48 69.13
C ILE A 31 1.70 9.56 68.14
N VAL A 32 1.15 9.53 66.91
CA VAL A 32 1.41 10.55 65.90
C VAL A 32 0.66 11.81 66.33
N ASP A 33 1.41 12.82 66.77
CA ASP A 33 0.91 14.17 67.01
C ASP A 33 0.45 14.77 65.67
N PRO A 34 -0.83 15.17 65.51
CA PRO A 34 -1.32 15.73 64.24
C PRO A 34 -0.74 17.12 63.91
N GLY A 35 0.06 17.72 64.80
CA GLY A 35 0.56 19.09 64.67
C GLY A 35 2.07 19.25 64.51
N SER A 36 2.88 18.19 64.59
CA SER A 36 4.34 18.32 64.57
C SER A 36 4.94 17.97 63.20
N ASN A 37 5.44 19.00 62.51
CA ASN A 37 6.26 18.98 61.29
C ASN A 37 5.55 18.58 59.99
N LEU A 38 4.71 19.49 59.48
CA LEU A 38 4.37 19.55 58.05
C LEU A 38 5.50 20.16 57.19
N ASP A 39 6.61 20.57 57.81
CA ASP A 39 7.72 21.24 57.11
C ASP A 39 8.67 20.25 56.39
N GLY A 40 8.54 18.94 56.65
CA GLY A 40 9.34 17.89 56.00
C GLY A 40 8.69 17.23 54.77
N ALA A 41 7.42 17.51 54.49
CA ALA A 41 6.68 16.90 53.38
C ALA A 41 6.86 17.65 52.04
N ALA A 42 7.45 18.85 52.07
CA ALA A 42 7.60 19.70 50.88
C ALA A 42 8.90 19.44 50.09
N GLU A 43 9.83 18.63 50.61
CA GLU A 43 11.17 18.45 49.99
C GLU A 43 11.21 17.35 48.92
N PHE A 44 10.12 16.60 48.71
CA PHE A 44 10.07 15.49 47.75
C PHE A 44 9.39 15.81 46.40
N ASP A 45 8.97 17.06 46.16
CA ASP A 45 8.21 17.43 44.95
C ASP A 45 8.94 18.47 44.08
N ALA A 46 10.26 18.33 43.93
CA ALA A 46 10.99 19.02 42.88
C ALA A 46 10.85 18.20 41.57
N PRO A 47 10.36 18.80 40.46
CA PRO A 47 10.23 18.09 39.20
C PRO A 47 11.61 17.55 38.77
N ARG A 48 11.73 16.22 38.74
CA ARG A 48 12.96 15.53 38.33
C ARG A 48 13.29 15.94 36.90
N SER A 49 14.36 16.70 36.69
CA SER A 49 14.82 17.06 35.35
C SER A 49 15.34 15.79 34.68
N ILE A 50 14.54 15.20 33.80
CA ILE A 50 14.97 14.08 32.96
C ILE A 50 15.92 14.68 31.92
N ASP A 51 17.22 14.48 32.11
CA ASP A 51 18.22 14.87 31.13
C ASP A 51 18.09 13.91 29.92
N PRO A 52 17.60 14.35 28.75
CA PRO A 52 17.20 13.46 27.67
C PRO A 52 18.41 13.13 26.79
N ALA A 53 19.54 12.78 27.40
CA ALA A 53 20.70 12.34 26.67
C ALA A 53 20.37 10.99 26.01
N LEU A 54 19.82 11.04 24.80
CA LEU A 54 19.46 9.87 24.01
C LEU A 54 20.65 8.91 24.00
N PRO A 55 20.46 7.64 24.40
CA PRO A 55 21.48 6.61 24.32
C PRO A 55 22.15 6.59 22.94
N LEU A 56 23.42 6.18 22.89
CA LEU A 56 24.16 6.06 21.62
C LEU A 56 23.41 5.20 20.59
N VAL A 57 22.73 4.16 21.05
CA VAL A 57 21.90 3.27 20.24
C VAL A 57 20.72 4.04 19.61
N ASP A 58 20.02 4.85 20.39
CA ASP A 58 18.87 5.64 19.90
C ASP A 58 19.33 6.70 18.89
N ARG A 59 20.46 7.36 19.15
CA ARG A 59 21.05 8.32 18.20
C ARG A 59 21.47 7.66 16.90
N ALA A 60 22.09 6.48 16.98
CA ALA A 60 22.47 5.69 15.81
C ALA A 60 21.23 5.26 15.02
N PHE A 61 20.20 4.76 15.70
CA PHE A 61 18.92 4.38 15.08
C PHE A 61 18.27 5.55 14.34
N HIS A 62 18.14 6.71 14.99
CA HIS A 62 17.61 7.92 14.36
C HIS A 62 18.45 8.39 13.18
N GLY A 63 19.78 8.32 13.29
CA GLY A 63 20.70 8.65 12.20
C GLY A 63 20.48 7.75 10.98
N VAL A 64 20.49 6.44 11.18
CA VAL A 64 20.27 5.44 10.11
C VAL A 64 18.89 5.61 9.47
N ALA A 65 17.84 5.73 10.28
CA ALA A 65 16.47 5.90 9.77
C ALA A 65 16.32 7.17 8.92
N ARG A 66 16.90 8.30 9.36
CA ARG A 66 16.89 9.57 8.59
C ARG A 66 17.71 9.46 7.32
N THR A 67 18.89 8.85 7.36
CA THR A 67 19.74 8.65 6.18
C THR A 67 19.05 7.77 5.14
N ILE A 68 18.42 6.67 5.55
CA ILE A 68 17.66 5.81 4.63
C ILE A 68 16.47 6.59 4.03
N GLY A 69 15.70 7.30 4.85
CA GLY A 69 14.57 8.11 4.36
C GLY A 69 15.01 9.20 3.37
N LEU A 70 16.11 9.90 3.67
CA LEU A 70 16.69 10.92 2.79
C LEU A 70 17.24 10.31 1.50
N LEU A 71 17.91 9.15 1.58
CA LEU A 71 18.40 8.43 0.41
C LEU A 71 17.25 8.02 -0.52
N VAL A 72 16.15 7.49 0.02
CA VAL A 72 14.95 7.15 -0.78
C VAL A 72 14.39 8.39 -1.47
N LEU A 73 14.28 9.52 -0.75
CA LEU A 73 13.82 10.78 -1.34
C LEU A 73 14.75 11.29 -2.44
N VAL A 74 16.07 11.25 -2.22
CA VAL A 74 17.08 11.65 -3.21
C VAL A 74 17.01 10.78 -4.45
N VAL A 75 16.93 9.45 -4.29
CA VAL A 75 16.81 8.51 -5.42
C VAL A 75 15.52 8.76 -6.20
N MET A 76 14.38 8.85 -5.51
CA MET A 76 13.08 9.11 -6.15
C MET A 76 13.05 10.45 -6.88
N GLY A 77 13.58 11.51 -6.25
CA GLY A 77 13.71 12.83 -6.86
C GLY A 77 14.64 12.81 -8.07
N SER A 78 15.77 12.10 -7.98
CA SER A 78 16.72 11.95 -9.09
C SER A 78 16.13 11.21 -10.27
N ILE A 79 15.36 10.14 -10.04
CA ILE A 79 14.63 9.43 -11.09
C ILE A 79 13.62 10.37 -11.76
N GLY A 80 12.84 11.12 -10.97
CA GLY A 80 11.89 12.10 -11.50
C GLY A 80 12.56 13.18 -12.35
N LEU A 81 13.69 13.73 -11.87
CA LEU A 81 14.47 14.73 -12.61
C LEU A 81 15.10 14.14 -13.88
N PHE A 82 15.61 12.92 -13.82
CA PHE A 82 16.17 12.21 -14.97
C PHE A 82 15.12 11.97 -16.05
N LEU A 83 13.96 11.42 -15.67
CA LEU A 83 12.83 11.19 -16.58
C LEU A 83 12.32 12.52 -17.17
N GLY A 84 12.26 13.57 -16.35
CA GLY A 84 11.90 14.92 -16.81
C GLY A 84 12.89 15.48 -17.82
N TYR A 85 14.20 15.37 -17.57
CA TYR A 85 15.24 15.76 -18.53
C TYR A 85 15.12 14.99 -19.84
N GLN A 86 14.88 13.68 -19.75
CA GLN A 86 14.76 12.81 -20.91
C GLN A 86 13.48 13.04 -21.72
N SER A 87 12.52 13.79 -21.19
CA SER A 87 11.30 14.19 -21.90
C SER A 87 11.47 15.37 -22.87
N LEU A 88 12.54 16.17 -22.70
CA LEU A 88 12.80 17.34 -23.56
C LEU A 88 12.86 17.00 -25.06
N PRO A 89 13.60 15.97 -25.50
CA PRO A 89 13.66 15.61 -26.92
C PRO A 89 12.29 15.26 -27.52
N THR A 90 11.44 14.57 -26.74
CA THR A 90 10.07 14.23 -27.16
C THR A 90 9.22 15.48 -27.28
N LEU A 91 9.27 16.38 -26.29
CA LEU A 91 8.54 17.65 -26.33
C LEU A 91 9.00 18.56 -27.46
N GLN A 92 10.28 18.53 -27.81
CA GLN A 92 10.82 19.29 -28.94
C GLN A 92 10.37 18.72 -30.29
N ARG A 93 10.29 17.38 -30.42
CA ARG A 93 9.92 16.71 -31.68
C ARG A 93 8.42 16.68 -31.93
N TYR A 94 7.65 16.29 -30.92
CA TYR A 94 6.20 16.03 -31.02
C TYR A 94 5.35 17.13 -30.38
N GLY A 95 5.96 18.06 -29.64
CA GLY A 95 5.24 19.12 -28.95
C GLY A 95 4.30 18.60 -27.87
N LEU A 96 3.29 19.42 -27.54
CA LEU A 96 2.20 19.01 -26.64
C LEU A 96 1.24 18.00 -27.29
N GLY A 97 1.32 17.82 -28.62
CA GLY A 97 0.52 16.85 -29.36
C GLY A 97 0.74 15.41 -28.88
N PHE A 98 1.93 15.11 -28.35
CA PHE A 98 2.25 13.82 -27.74
C PHE A 98 1.27 13.38 -26.64
N PHE A 99 0.74 14.33 -25.85
CA PHE A 99 -0.17 14.02 -24.75
C PHE A 99 -1.61 13.77 -25.20
N THR A 100 -2.00 14.30 -26.35
CA THR A 100 -3.36 14.19 -26.90
C THR A 100 -3.47 13.11 -27.97
N GLU A 101 -2.39 12.87 -28.70
CA GLU A 101 -2.31 11.83 -29.72
C GLU A 101 -2.49 10.46 -29.08
N SER A 102 -3.35 9.65 -29.68
CA SER A 102 -3.63 8.29 -29.21
C SER A 102 -2.72 7.28 -29.89
N GLN A 103 -2.44 7.49 -31.16
CA GLN A 103 -1.73 6.55 -32.01
C GLN A 103 -0.26 6.42 -31.58
N TRP A 104 0.22 5.17 -31.58
CA TRP A 104 1.64 4.86 -31.47
C TRP A 104 2.08 4.16 -32.76
N GLN A 105 2.52 4.94 -33.73
CA GLN A 105 2.93 4.50 -35.07
C GLN A 105 4.34 5.03 -35.37
N PRO A 106 5.39 4.34 -34.90
CA PRO A 106 6.74 4.81 -35.07
C PRO A 106 7.20 4.91 -36.53
N GLU A 107 6.59 4.14 -37.44
CA GLU A 107 6.87 4.14 -38.87
C GLU A 107 6.46 5.45 -39.55
N ASN A 108 5.38 6.06 -39.05
CA ASN A 108 4.85 7.33 -39.55
C ASN A 108 5.33 8.54 -38.74
N ASP A 109 6.24 8.33 -37.78
CA ASP A 109 6.69 9.33 -36.80
C ASP A 109 5.51 9.99 -36.04
N VAL A 110 4.48 9.21 -35.73
CA VAL A 110 3.33 9.63 -34.92
C VAL A 110 3.37 8.86 -33.62
N LEU A 111 3.79 9.51 -32.53
CA LEU A 111 3.84 8.94 -31.19
C LEU A 111 2.97 9.75 -30.24
N GLY A 112 2.10 9.05 -29.52
CA GLY A 112 1.23 9.62 -28.52
C GLY A 112 0.93 8.65 -27.39
N ILE A 113 0.53 9.18 -26.24
CA ILE A 113 0.29 8.38 -25.03
C ILE A 113 -1.15 8.41 -24.54
N SER A 114 -2.05 9.17 -25.17
CA SER A 114 -3.40 9.37 -24.63
C SER A 114 -4.20 8.07 -24.56
N GLY A 115 -4.15 7.23 -25.61
CA GLY A 115 -4.79 5.91 -25.63
C GLY A 115 -4.24 4.97 -24.55
N VAL A 116 -2.92 4.99 -24.36
CA VAL A 116 -2.21 4.14 -23.40
C VAL A 116 -2.46 4.57 -21.96
N LEU A 117 -2.61 5.88 -21.71
CA LEU A 117 -3.02 6.40 -20.42
C LEU A 117 -4.45 5.94 -20.06
N VAL A 118 -5.38 6.02 -21.02
CA VAL A 118 -6.75 5.52 -20.82
C VAL A 118 -6.74 4.03 -20.50
N GLY A 119 -5.95 3.22 -21.20
CA GLY A 119 -5.79 1.80 -20.90
C GLY A 119 -5.23 1.55 -19.49
N THR A 120 -4.19 2.29 -19.09
CA THR A 120 -3.58 2.22 -17.76
C THR A 120 -4.61 2.48 -16.64
N PHE A 121 -5.38 3.57 -16.76
CA PHE A 121 -6.42 3.88 -15.79
C PHE A 121 -7.55 2.87 -15.81
N THR A 122 -7.97 2.40 -16.99
CA THR A 122 -9.04 1.42 -17.12
C THR A 122 -8.69 0.11 -16.42
N ILE A 123 -7.47 -0.40 -16.63
CA ILE A 123 -6.97 -1.61 -15.95
C ILE A 123 -6.94 -1.41 -14.43
N ALA A 124 -6.37 -0.29 -13.96
CA ALA A 124 -6.27 0.01 -12.53
C ALA A 124 -7.65 0.16 -11.87
N ILE A 125 -8.61 0.82 -12.53
CA ILE A 125 -9.99 0.98 -12.04
C ILE A 125 -10.67 -0.37 -11.94
N VAL A 126 -10.62 -1.22 -12.98
CA VAL A 126 -11.19 -2.56 -12.93
C VAL A 126 -10.56 -3.36 -11.77
N ALA A 127 -9.24 -3.30 -11.64
CA ALA A 127 -8.52 -4.00 -10.58
C ALA A 127 -8.99 -3.56 -9.18
N LEU A 128 -9.11 -2.25 -8.94
CA LEU A 128 -9.49 -1.70 -7.64
C LEU A 128 -10.97 -1.93 -7.32
N VAL A 129 -11.87 -1.80 -8.29
CA VAL A 129 -13.31 -2.06 -8.11
C VAL A 129 -13.55 -3.50 -7.64
N ILE A 130 -12.74 -4.45 -8.11
CA ILE A 130 -12.83 -5.86 -7.70
C ILE A 130 -12.07 -6.08 -6.39
N ALA A 131 -10.80 -5.67 -6.32
CA ALA A 131 -9.92 -6.00 -5.21
C ALA A 131 -10.33 -5.32 -3.90
N PHE A 132 -10.77 -4.06 -3.94
CA PHE A 132 -10.98 -3.27 -2.73
C PHE A 132 -12.15 -3.77 -1.86
N PRO A 133 -13.36 -4.02 -2.40
CA PRO A 133 -14.45 -4.58 -1.60
C PRO A 133 -14.11 -5.96 -1.02
N LEU A 134 -13.43 -6.80 -1.81
CA LEU A 134 -12.99 -8.13 -1.38
C LEU A 134 -11.89 -8.06 -0.32
N ALA A 135 -10.98 -7.10 -0.42
CA ALA A 135 -9.92 -6.88 0.56
C ALA A 135 -10.49 -6.41 1.90
N ILE A 136 -11.43 -5.45 1.90
CA ILE A 136 -12.08 -5.00 3.14
C ILE A 136 -12.83 -6.14 3.80
N THR A 137 -13.65 -6.87 3.04
CA THR A 137 -14.46 -7.97 3.60
C THR A 137 -13.57 -9.09 4.14
N THR A 138 -12.50 -9.43 3.44
CA THR A 138 -11.50 -10.41 3.89
C THR A 138 -10.78 -9.93 5.15
N ALA A 139 -10.36 -8.67 5.20
CA ALA A 139 -9.71 -8.08 6.36
C ALA A 139 -10.63 -8.09 7.60
N ILE A 140 -11.89 -7.66 7.46
CA ILE A 140 -12.89 -7.69 8.53
C ILE A 140 -13.16 -9.13 8.99
N TYR A 141 -13.31 -10.07 8.05
CA TYR A 141 -13.56 -11.47 8.41
C TYR A 141 -12.41 -12.04 9.23
N ILE A 142 -11.16 -11.83 8.79
CA ILE A 142 -9.98 -12.34 9.48
C ILE A 142 -9.77 -11.65 10.84
N SER A 143 -10.01 -10.34 10.94
CA SER A 143 -9.78 -9.61 12.19
C SER A 143 -10.87 -9.88 13.23
N GLU A 144 -12.13 -10.00 12.81
CA GLU A 144 -13.28 -10.02 13.71
C GLU A 144 -13.98 -11.37 13.80
N TYR A 145 -14.19 -12.07 12.68
CA TYR A 145 -15.04 -13.27 12.64
C TYR A 145 -14.27 -14.58 12.76
N ALA A 146 -13.02 -14.63 12.30
CA ALA A 146 -12.22 -15.84 12.30
C ALA A 146 -11.85 -16.32 13.72
N THR A 147 -11.98 -17.62 13.96
CA THR A 147 -11.48 -18.25 15.20
C THR A 147 -9.94 -18.25 15.22
N PRO A 148 -9.27 -18.37 16.39
CA PRO A 148 -7.81 -18.24 16.48
C PRO A 148 -7.02 -19.13 15.51
N LYS A 149 -7.46 -20.38 15.31
CA LYS A 149 -6.83 -21.33 14.38
C LYS A 149 -7.01 -20.91 12.91
N ILE A 150 -8.23 -20.56 12.54
CA ILE A 150 -8.56 -20.12 11.17
C ILE A 150 -7.86 -18.80 10.87
N LYS A 151 -7.84 -17.86 11.83
CA LYS A 151 -7.17 -16.58 11.71
C LYS A 151 -5.69 -16.75 11.37
N SER A 152 -4.96 -17.59 12.12
CA SER A 152 -3.54 -17.83 11.84
C SER A 152 -3.32 -18.39 10.43
N LEU A 153 -4.16 -19.35 9.99
CA LEU A 153 -4.06 -19.91 8.65
C LEU A 153 -4.34 -18.87 7.57
N LEU A 154 -5.43 -18.12 7.70
CA LEU A 154 -5.83 -17.11 6.71
C LEU A 154 -4.83 -15.94 6.63
N VAL A 155 -4.26 -15.53 7.78
CA VAL A 155 -3.18 -14.54 7.81
C VAL A 155 -2.01 -15.04 6.97
N SER A 156 -1.53 -16.25 7.24
CA SER A 156 -0.44 -16.85 6.47
C SER A 156 -0.77 -16.97 4.99
N MET A 157 -1.98 -17.40 4.62
CA MET A 157 -2.39 -17.51 3.21
C MET A 157 -2.37 -16.15 2.50
N VAL A 158 -2.98 -15.12 3.09
CA VAL A 158 -3.02 -13.77 2.51
C VAL A 158 -1.61 -13.20 2.38
N ASP A 159 -0.77 -13.37 3.40
CA ASP A 159 0.59 -12.82 3.40
C ASP A 159 1.49 -13.57 2.40
N LEU A 160 1.31 -14.89 2.25
CA LEU A 160 1.98 -15.68 1.21
C LEU A 160 1.52 -15.29 -0.19
N MET A 161 0.21 -15.07 -0.40
CA MET A 161 -0.32 -14.61 -1.69
C MET A 161 0.23 -13.23 -2.09
N ALA A 162 0.40 -12.33 -1.12
CA ALA A 162 0.99 -11.01 -1.35
C ALA A 162 2.49 -11.08 -1.69
N ALA A 163 3.19 -12.16 -1.31
CA ALA A 163 4.60 -12.38 -1.61
C ALA A 163 4.84 -13.06 -2.97
N VAL A 164 3.79 -13.56 -3.64
CA VAL A 164 3.92 -14.21 -4.95
C VAL A 164 4.39 -13.19 -6.01
N PRO A 165 5.46 -13.49 -6.78
CA PRO A 165 5.91 -12.62 -7.87
C PRO A 165 4.81 -12.34 -8.92
N SER A 166 4.78 -11.12 -9.45
CA SER A 166 3.76 -10.68 -10.42
C SER A 166 3.73 -11.52 -11.71
N ILE A 167 4.89 -12.03 -12.15
CA ILE A 167 4.96 -12.91 -13.34
C ILE A 167 4.15 -14.19 -13.18
N ILE A 168 4.07 -14.74 -11.95
CA ILE A 168 3.28 -15.95 -11.69
C ILE A 168 1.79 -15.63 -11.82
N TRP A 169 1.36 -14.49 -11.25
CA TRP A 169 -0.01 -14.00 -11.43
C TRP A 169 -0.34 -13.71 -12.89
N GLY A 170 0.60 -13.15 -13.65
CA GLY A 170 0.47 -12.92 -15.09
C GLY A 170 0.30 -14.20 -15.89
N LEU A 171 1.19 -15.17 -15.71
CA LEU A 171 1.14 -16.45 -16.42
C LEU A 171 -0.11 -17.26 -16.03
N TRP A 172 -0.46 -17.28 -14.74
CA TRP A 172 -1.69 -17.92 -14.26
C TRP A 172 -2.95 -17.22 -14.81
N GLY A 173 -2.91 -15.88 -14.84
CA GLY A 173 -3.92 -15.02 -15.42
C GLY A 173 -4.16 -15.36 -16.90
N PHE A 174 -3.10 -15.38 -17.69
CA PHE A 174 -3.14 -15.75 -19.09
C PHE A 174 -3.60 -17.20 -19.33
N ALA A 175 -3.01 -18.17 -18.62
CA ALA A 175 -3.23 -19.59 -18.91
C ALA A 175 -4.57 -20.13 -18.40
N LEU A 176 -5.04 -19.68 -17.24
CA LEU A 176 -6.18 -20.28 -16.53
C LEU A 176 -7.34 -19.30 -16.30
N MET A 177 -7.04 -18.04 -16.03
CA MET A 177 -8.05 -17.05 -15.69
C MET A 177 -8.70 -16.43 -16.93
N GLN A 178 -7.91 -16.15 -17.97
CA GLN A 178 -8.34 -15.39 -19.14
C GLN A 178 -9.58 -15.98 -19.82
N PRO A 179 -9.68 -17.30 -20.08
CA PRO A 179 -10.91 -17.87 -20.66
C PRO A 179 -12.14 -17.66 -19.76
N LYS A 180 -11.96 -17.77 -18.44
CA LYS A 180 -13.05 -17.59 -17.46
C LYS A 180 -13.47 -16.12 -17.35
N ALA A 181 -12.50 -15.21 -17.32
CA ALA A 181 -12.75 -13.78 -17.28
C ALA A 181 -13.39 -13.28 -18.59
N ALA A 182 -12.99 -13.82 -19.73
CA ALA A 182 -13.62 -13.55 -21.01
C ALA A 182 -15.09 -13.97 -21.00
N HIS A 183 -15.41 -15.14 -20.42
CA HIS A 183 -16.80 -15.57 -20.25
C HIS A 183 -17.61 -14.64 -19.33
N VAL A 184 -16.99 -14.16 -18.23
CA VAL A 184 -17.62 -13.14 -17.38
C VAL A 184 -17.83 -11.83 -18.15
N GLY A 185 -16.86 -11.41 -18.96
CA GLY A 185 -16.99 -10.23 -19.83
C GLY A 185 -18.13 -10.38 -20.83
N HIS A 186 -18.24 -11.54 -21.47
CA HIS A 186 -19.36 -11.88 -22.34
C HIS A 186 -20.70 -11.81 -21.58
N TRP A 187 -20.80 -12.42 -20.40
CA TRP A 187 -21.99 -12.35 -19.54
C TRP A 187 -22.35 -10.89 -19.18
N LEU A 188 -21.35 -10.08 -18.81
CA LEU A 188 -21.55 -8.65 -18.53
C LEU A 188 -22.06 -7.91 -19.76
N HIS A 189 -21.54 -8.19 -20.95
CA HIS A 189 -22.04 -7.56 -22.17
C HIS A 189 -23.48 -7.99 -22.49
N THR A 190 -23.80 -9.28 -22.36
CA THR A 190 -25.14 -9.81 -22.65
C THR A 190 -26.21 -9.24 -21.71
N HIS A 191 -25.90 -9.07 -20.42
CA HIS A 191 -26.89 -8.62 -19.43
C HIS A 191 -26.82 -7.13 -19.10
N LEU A 192 -25.63 -6.54 -19.15
CA LEU A 192 -25.37 -5.14 -18.78
C LEU A 192 -24.89 -4.29 -19.95
N GLY A 193 -24.95 -4.78 -21.19
CA GLY A 193 -24.60 -4.04 -22.40
C GLY A 193 -25.46 -2.80 -22.68
N PHE A 194 -26.50 -2.54 -21.88
CA PHE A 194 -27.18 -1.25 -21.89
C PHE A 194 -26.30 -0.12 -21.33
N ILE A 195 -25.26 -0.45 -20.55
CA ILE A 195 -24.26 0.50 -20.05
C ILE A 195 -23.11 0.56 -21.07
N PRO A 196 -22.74 1.73 -21.60
CA PRO A 196 -21.68 1.87 -22.60
C PRO A 196 -20.34 1.24 -22.20
N PHE A 197 -20.04 1.20 -20.91
CA PHE A 197 -18.83 0.58 -20.35
C PHE A 197 -18.77 -0.95 -20.52
N PHE A 198 -19.92 -1.63 -20.60
CA PHE A 198 -19.99 -3.08 -20.82
C PHE A 198 -20.33 -3.44 -22.27
N GLN A 199 -20.38 -2.47 -23.18
CA GLN A 199 -20.59 -2.73 -24.59
C GLN A 199 -19.31 -3.23 -25.25
N VAL A 200 -19.45 -4.15 -26.19
CA VAL A 200 -18.39 -4.58 -27.10
C VAL A 200 -18.92 -4.47 -28.51
N ASP A 201 -18.07 -4.08 -29.47
CA ASP A 201 -18.44 -3.93 -30.87
C ASP A 201 -18.61 -5.30 -31.57
N THR A 202 -19.60 -6.07 -31.10
CA THR A 202 -19.96 -7.40 -31.61
C THR A 202 -21.36 -7.74 -31.13
N ASP A 203 -22.08 -8.55 -31.91
CA ASP A 203 -23.32 -9.15 -31.40
C ASP A 203 -22.98 -10.15 -30.28
N PRO A 204 -23.51 -9.99 -29.05
CA PRO A 204 -23.31 -10.95 -27.97
C PRO A 204 -23.81 -12.36 -28.32
N ASN A 205 -24.80 -12.50 -29.19
CA ASN A 205 -25.33 -13.80 -29.60
C ASN A 205 -24.66 -14.35 -30.87
N ALA A 206 -23.58 -13.71 -31.34
CA ALA A 206 -22.79 -14.20 -32.46
C ALA A 206 -22.10 -15.54 -32.14
N ALA A 207 -21.63 -16.21 -33.19
CA ALA A 207 -20.95 -17.50 -33.10
C ALA A 207 -19.74 -17.48 -32.14
N PRO A 208 -19.33 -18.65 -31.57
CA PRO A 208 -18.33 -18.73 -30.50
C PRO A 208 -16.97 -18.07 -30.78
N TRP A 209 -16.58 -17.92 -32.05
CA TRP A 209 -15.34 -17.23 -32.41
C TRP A 209 -15.39 -15.71 -32.14
N ALA A 210 -16.58 -15.11 -32.06
CA ALA A 210 -16.75 -13.72 -31.62
C ALA A 210 -16.39 -13.54 -30.13
N GLU A 211 -16.34 -14.61 -29.34
CA GLU A 211 -15.87 -14.56 -27.96
C GLU A 211 -14.39 -14.17 -27.85
N THR A 212 -13.59 -14.35 -28.91
CA THR A 212 -12.19 -13.91 -28.93
C THR A 212 -12.02 -12.42 -28.63
N LYS A 213 -13.04 -11.60 -28.90
CA LYS A 213 -13.07 -10.16 -28.60
C LYS A 213 -13.06 -9.82 -27.11
N TYR A 214 -13.19 -10.78 -26.20
CA TYR A 214 -13.14 -10.53 -24.76
C TYR A 214 -11.83 -10.96 -24.10
N TYR A 215 -11.00 -11.77 -24.77
CA TYR A 215 -9.89 -12.51 -24.15
C TYR A 215 -8.70 -11.61 -23.77
N ALA A 216 -8.29 -10.70 -24.63
CA ALA A 216 -7.10 -9.87 -24.44
C ALA A 216 -7.48 -8.40 -24.22
N SER A 217 -8.35 -8.18 -23.23
CA SER A 217 -9.01 -6.90 -22.92
C SER A 217 -8.50 -6.29 -21.62
N ALA A 218 -8.75 -4.98 -21.42
CA ALA A 218 -8.40 -4.28 -20.18
C ALA A 218 -9.09 -4.90 -18.95
N PHE A 219 -10.28 -5.47 -19.12
CA PHE A 219 -11.02 -6.15 -18.07
C PHE A 219 -10.30 -7.41 -17.57
N VAL A 220 -9.86 -8.26 -18.50
CA VAL A 220 -9.13 -9.49 -18.16
C VAL A 220 -7.81 -9.17 -17.47
N ALA A 221 -7.06 -8.20 -17.99
CA ALA A 221 -5.83 -7.72 -17.34
C ALA A 221 -6.12 -7.15 -15.95
N GLY A 222 -7.17 -6.34 -15.81
CA GLY A 222 -7.62 -5.77 -14.53
C GLY A 222 -7.96 -6.84 -13.49
N ILE A 223 -8.62 -7.94 -13.87
CA ILE A 223 -8.87 -9.07 -12.95
C ILE A 223 -7.55 -9.73 -12.53
N ALA A 224 -6.61 -9.92 -13.46
CA ALA A 224 -5.30 -10.47 -13.13
C ALA A 224 -4.54 -9.59 -12.13
N VAL A 225 -4.54 -8.27 -12.35
CA VAL A 225 -3.99 -7.31 -11.39
C VAL A 225 -4.74 -7.34 -10.06
N ALA A 226 -6.07 -7.46 -10.08
CA ALA A 226 -6.89 -7.52 -8.86
C ALA A 226 -6.48 -8.67 -7.93
N MET A 227 -6.16 -9.85 -8.49
CA MET A 227 -5.74 -11.02 -7.69
C MET A 227 -4.44 -10.79 -6.93
N MET A 228 -3.52 -10.00 -7.49
CA MET A 228 -2.27 -9.63 -6.82
C MET A 228 -2.49 -8.52 -5.79
N VAL A 229 -3.33 -7.54 -6.13
CA VAL A 229 -3.55 -6.34 -5.32
C VAL A 229 -4.45 -6.61 -4.10
N LEU A 230 -5.43 -7.51 -4.23
CA LEU A 230 -6.34 -7.91 -3.15
C LEU A 230 -5.61 -8.40 -1.88
N PRO A 231 -4.70 -9.40 -1.92
CA PRO A 231 -4.03 -9.88 -0.71
C PRO A 231 -3.16 -8.81 -0.06
N MET A 232 -2.50 -7.94 -0.86
CA MET A 232 -1.75 -6.79 -0.33
C MET A 232 -2.67 -5.81 0.42
N ALA A 233 -3.79 -5.40 -0.19
CA ALA A 233 -4.76 -4.52 0.43
C ALA A 233 -5.33 -5.13 1.73
N ALA A 234 -5.72 -6.41 1.67
CA ALA A 234 -6.31 -7.13 2.81
C ALA A 234 -5.33 -7.23 3.98
N ALA A 235 -4.05 -7.52 3.71
CA ALA A 235 -3.01 -7.62 4.75
C ALA A 235 -2.86 -6.29 5.51
N VAL A 236 -2.74 -5.17 4.79
CA VAL A 236 -2.60 -3.84 5.40
C VAL A 236 -3.85 -3.47 6.21
N MET A 237 -5.05 -3.63 5.64
CA MET A 237 -6.30 -3.31 6.33
C MET A 237 -6.47 -4.15 7.60
N ARG A 238 -6.23 -5.46 7.52
CA ARG A 238 -6.33 -6.40 8.63
C ARG A 238 -5.38 -6.04 9.77
N GLN A 239 -4.14 -5.65 9.45
CA GLN A 239 -3.16 -5.23 10.46
C GLN A 239 -3.64 -4.02 11.26
N VAL A 240 -4.25 -3.04 10.59
CA VAL A 240 -4.81 -1.86 11.27
C VAL A 240 -6.08 -2.20 12.05
N PHE A 241 -6.99 -3.00 11.49
CA PHE A 241 -8.21 -3.41 12.21
C PHE A 241 -7.88 -4.19 13.49
N ALA A 242 -6.86 -5.05 13.45
CA ALA A 242 -6.43 -5.82 14.62
C ALA A 242 -5.84 -4.95 15.75
N GLN A 243 -5.50 -3.69 15.49
CA GLN A 243 -4.99 -2.73 16.47
C GLN A 243 -6.10 -1.89 17.11
N ALA A 244 -7.37 -2.07 16.71
CA ALA A 244 -8.48 -1.34 17.30
C ALA A 244 -8.55 -1.58 18.83
N PRO A 245 -8.71 -0.52 19.66
CA PRO A 245 -8.67 -0.62 21.11
C PRO A 245 -9.64 -1.67 21.65
N ILE A 246 -9.14 -2.62 22.42
CA ILE A 246 -9.94 -3.73 22.95
C ILE A 246 -11.03 -3.20 23.89
N GLY A 247 -10.71 -2.18 24.72
CA GLY A 247 -11.67 -1.59 25.64
C GLY A 247 -12.90 -0.98 24.95
N GLU A 248 -12.72 -0.25 23.84
CA GLU A 248 -13.84 0.29 23.06
C GLU A 248 -14.70 -0.82 22.44
N ARG A 249 -14.08 -1.92 22.00
CA ARG A 249 -14.79 -3.07 21.43
C ARG A 249 -15.64 -3.77 22.49
N GLU A 250 -15.09 -4.01 23.67
CA GLU A 250 -15.80 -4.63 24.79
C GLU A 250 -16.90 -3.72 25.34
N ALA A 251 -16.65 -2.42 25.45
CA ALA A 251 -17.66 -1.43 25.87
C ALA A 251 -18.86 -1.39 24.92
N ALA A 252 -18.61 -1.37 23.60
CA ALA A 252 -19.68 -1.41 22.61
C ALA A 252 -20.56 -2.66 22.75
N LEU A 253 -19.96 -3.84 22.95
CA LEU A 253 -20.69 -5.09 23.16
C LEU A 253 -21.46 -5.09 24.50
N ALA A 254 -20.87 -4.54 25.57
CA ALA A 254 -21.49 -4.43 26.89
C ALA A 254 -22.74 -3.52 26.89
N LEU A 255 -22.75 -2.49 26.04
CA LEU A 255 -23.92 -1.62 25.81
C LEU A 255 -25.01 -2.29 24.95
N GLY A 256 -24.88 -3.58 24.62
CA GLY A 256 -25.85 -4.34 23.83
C GLY A 256 -25.67 -4.24 22.32
N SER A 257 -24.54 -3.70 21.83
CA SER A 257 -24.25 -3.70 20.40
C SER A 257 -24.08 -5.13 19.87
N THR A 258 -24.57 -5.37 18.66
CA THR A 258 -24.18 -6.58 17.91
C THR A 258 -22.72 -6.50 17.47
N LYS A 259 -22.13 -7.65 17.10
CA LYS A 259 -20.78 -7.71 16.53
C LYS A 259 -20.61 -6.80 15.31
N TRP A 260 -21.61 -6.77 14.42
CA TRP A 260 -21.60 -5.88 13.27
C TRP A 260 -21.74 -4.40 13.67
N GLY A 261 -22.54 -4.11 14.70
CA GLY A 261 -22.61 -2.78 15.31
C GLY A 261 -21.24 -2.31 15.79
N MET A 262 -20.54 -3.13 16.58
CA MET A 262 -19.18 -2.84 17.08
C MET A 262 -18.18 -2.63 15.94
N ILE A 263 -18.26 -3.42 14.87
CA ILE A 263 -17.40 -3.26 13.70
C ILE A 263 -17.64 -1.90 13.03
N ARG A 264 -18.90 -1.50 12.85
CA ARG A 264 -19.25 -0.24 12.22
C ARG A 264 -18.92 0.98 13.06
N THR A 265 -19.02 0.89 14.40
CA THR A 265 -18.85 2.03 15.31
C THR A 265 -17.44 2.17 15.86
N VAL A 266 -16.67 1.08 15.97
CA VAL A 266 -15.31 1.09 16.55
C VAL A 266 -14.26 0.73 15.50
N VAL A 267 -14.35 -0.47 14.92
CA VAL A 267 -13.27 -1.02 14.08
C VAL A 267 -13.12 -0.27 12.75
N LEU A 268 -14.20 -0.01 12.03
CA LEU A 268 -14.15 0.69 10.75
C LEU A 268 -13.73 2.16 10.90
N PRO A 269 -14.24 2.93 11.88
CA PRO A 269 -13.76 4.30 12.14
C PRO A 269 -12.28 4.36 12.51
N PHE A 270 -11.83 3.51 13.44
CA PHE A 270 -10.41 3.40 13.81
C PHE A 270 -9.55 3.00 12.59
N GLY A 271 -10.06 2.03 11.83
CA GLY A 271 -9.40 1.45 10.67
C GLY A 271 -9.39 2.32 9.41
N LYS A 272 -10.00 3.52 9.40
CA LYS A 272 -10.06 4.39 8.21
C LYS A 272 -8.67 4.65 7.62
N GLY A 273 -7.66 4.92 8.47
CA GLY A 273 -6.29 5.11 8.01
C GLY A 273 -5.71 3.88 7.30
N GLY A 274 -6.03 2.68 7.79
CA GLY A 274 -5.62 1.41 7.19
C GLY A 274 -6.34 1.07 5.89
N ILE A 275 -7.64 1.37 5.80
CA ILE A 275 -8.42 1.24 4.56
C ILE A 275 -7.81 2.14 3.48
N ILE A 276 -7.66 3.42 3.81
CA ILE A 276 -7.16 4.43 2.88
C ILE A 276 -5.71 4.10 2.48
N GLY A 277 -4.82 3.84 3.43
CA GLY A 277 -3.43 3.48 3.16
C GLY A 277 -3.26 2.16 2.40
N GLY A 278 -4.06 1.14 2.72
CA GLY A 278 -4.07 -0.15 2.02
C GLY A 278 -4.51 -0.02 0.57
N THR A 279 -5.55 0.79 0.29
CA THR A 279 -5.99 1.09 -1.09
C THR A 279 -4.94 1.87 -1.86
N MET A 280 -4.25 2.81 -1.22
CA MET A 280 -3.24 3.65 -1.88
C MET A 280 -2.03 2.84 -2.32
N LEU A 281 -1.50 2.01 -1.42
CA LEU A 281 -0.39 1.10 -1.73
C LEU A 281 -0.75 0.18 -2.91
N SER A 282 -1.98 -0.31 -2.88
CA SER A 282 -2.57 -1.21 -3.87
C SER A 282 -2.81 -0.55 -5.24
N MET A 283 -3.26 0.70 -5.25
CA MET A 283 -3.48 1.48 -6.47
C MET A 283 -2.15 1.81 -7.17
N GLY A 284 -1.12 2.21 -6.42
CA GLY A 284 0.22 2.45 -6.99
C GLY A 284 0.79 1.19 -7.63
N ARG A 285 0.56 0.02 -7.02
CA ARG A 285 0.86 -1.29 -7.60
C ARG A 285 0.06 -1.56 -8.88
N ALA A 286 -1.24 -1.29 -8.89
CA ALA A 286 -2.10 -1.54 -10.05
C ALA A 286 -1.75 -0.65 -11.27
N LEU A 287 -1.47 0.64 -11.05
CA LEU A 287 -1.09 1.58 -12.11
C LEU A 287 0.28 1.25 -12.74
N GLY A 288 1.19 0.69 -11.94
CA GLY A 288 2.52 0.28 -12.39
C GLY A 288 2.63 -1.20 -12.77
N GLU A 289 1.53 -1.96 -12.77
CA GLU A 289 1.60 -3.38 -13.10
C GLU A 289 2.04 -3.55 -14.55
N THR A 290 3.08 -4.34 -14.74
CA THR A 290 3.82 -4.38 -16.02
C THR A 290 3.76 -5.78 -16.61
N ILE A 291 4.23 -6.78 -15.87
CA ILE A 291 4.45 -8.12 -16.40
C ILE A 291 3.13 -8.86 -16.58
N ALA A 292 2.21 -8.77 -15.62
CA ALA A 292 0.92 -9.43 -15.75
C ALA A 292 0.11 -8.84 -16.91
N VAL A 293 0.19 -7.52 -17.09
CA VAL A 293 -0.51 -6.82 -18.17
C VAL A 293 0.05 -7.25 -19.53
N VAL A 294 1.36 -7.16 -19.75
CA VAL A 294 2.03 -7.53 -21.02
C VAL A 294 1.67 -8.95 -21.48
N LEU A 295 1.51 -9.89 -20.54
CA LEU A 295 1.20 -11.29 -20.89
C LEU A 295 -0.26 -11.50 -21.33
N ILE A 296 -1.18 -10.60 -21.00
CA ILE A 296 -2.63 -10.80 -21.16
C ILE A 296 -3.22 -9.95 -22.27
N ILE A 297 -2.79 -8.68 -22.37
CA ILE A 297 -3.40 -7.73 -23.31
C ILE A 297 -2.92 -7.97 -24.74
N SER A 298 -3.76 -7.58 -25.70
CA SER A 298 -3.36 -7.42 -27.09
C SER A 298 -3.12 -5.93 -27.32
N PRO A 299 -1.90 -5.49 -27.72
CA PRO A 299 -1.59 -4.08 -27.93
C PRO A 299 -2.56 -3.40 -28.90
N ALA A 300 -3.19 -2.32 -28.45
CA ALA A 300 -3.94 -1.38 -29.29
C ALA A 300 -3.83 0.04 -28.73
N PHE A 301 -3.71 1.02 -29.62
CA PHE A 301 -3.37 2.41 -29.29
C PHE A 301 -4.55 3.39 -29.48
N ASP A 302 -5.77 2.89 -29.56
CA ASP A 302 -6.96 3.72 -29.69
C ASP A 302 -7.61 4.01 -28.33
N ILE A 303 -8.29 5.15 -28.22
CA ILE A 303 -9.03 5.52 -27.01
C ILE A 303 -10.33 4.70 -26.98
N LYS A 304 -10.35 3.66 -26.16
CA LYS A 304 -11.52 2.81 -25.91
C LYS A 304 -11.97 2.95 -24.46
N PHE A 305 -13.23 3.34 -24.26
CA PHE A 305 -13.90 3.30 -22.95
C PHE A 305 -14.67 1.99 -22.71
N ARG A 306 -14.38 0.96 -23.51
CA ARG A 306 -15.00 -0.37 -23.50
C ARG A 306 -14.01 -1.40 -22.95
N PRO A 307 -13.83 -1.52 -21.61
CA PRO A 307 -12.85 -2.42 -20.99
C PRO A 307 -13.00 -3.89 -21.36
N LEU A 308 -14.20 -4.33 -21.72
CA LEU A 308 -14.48 -5.73 -22.09
C LEU A 308 -13.97 -6.07 -23.49
N GLU A 309 -13.76 -5.06 -24.33
CA GLU A 309 -13.33 -5.21 -25.71
C GLU A 309 -11.82 -5.47 -25.76
N ILE A 310 -11.43 -6.34 -26.69
CA ILE A 310 -10.04 -6.65 -27.01
C ILE A 310 -9.30 -5.41 -27.49
N GLY A 311 -8.02 -5.34 -27.14
CA GLY A 311 -7.15 -4.26 -27.60
C GLY A 311 -7.08 -3.16 -26.56
N THR A 312 -5.95 -3.09 -25.87
CA THR A 312 -5.60 -2.00 -24.97
C THR A 312 -4.10 -1.98 -24.81
N GLU A 313 -3.56 -0.92 -24.22
CA GLU A 313 -2.17 -0.84 -23.84
C GLU A 313 -2.05 -0.07 -22.52
N SER A 314 -1.06 -0.41 -21.70
CA SER A 314 -0.73 0.37 -20.50
C SER A 314 0.65 0.98 -20.62
N VAL A 315 0.93 2.06 -19.88
CA VAL A 315 2.20 2.78 -20.03
C VAL A 315 3.37 1.87 -19.63
N SER A 316 3.21 1.11 -18.55
CA SER A 316 4.17 0.10 -18.12
C SER A 316 4.40 -0.98 -19.18
N ALA A 317 3.32 -1.53 -19.73
CA ALA A 317 3.39 -2.59 -20.73
C ALA A 317 4.00 -2.11 -22.06
N LEU A 318 3.66 -0.90 -22.49
CA LEU A 318 4.27 -0.23 -23.65
C LEU A 318 5.78 -0.10 -23.48
N ILE A 319 6.24 0.40 -22.31
CA ILE A 319 7.66 0.54 -22.03
C ILE A 319 8.34 -0.83 -22.07
N ALA A 320 7.81 -1.83 -21.35
CA ALA A 320 8.41 -3.15 -21.30
C ALA A 320 8.45 -3.85 -22.67
N GLY A 321 7.38 -3.72 -23.46
CA GLY A 321 7.26 -4.37 -24.76
C GLY A 321 8.08 -3.72 -25.87
N ARG A 322 8.40 -2.43 -25.77
CA ARG A 322 9.06 -1.67 -26.86
C ARG A 322 10.45 -1.16 -26.53
N PHE A 323 10.88 -1.18 -25.26
CA PHE A 323 12.19 -0.66 -24.86
C PHE A 323 13.36 -1.31 -25.60
N GLY A 324 13.32 -2.65 -25.81
CA GLY A 324 14.41 -3.39 -26.45
C GLY A 324 14.58 -3.12 -27.95
N GLU A 325 13.55 -2.61 -28.62
CA GLU A 325 13.53 -2.36 -30.07
C GLU A 325 13.53 -0.86 -30.40
N ALA A 326 13.56 0.00 -29.38
CA ALA A 326 13.35 1.43 -29.52
C ALA A 326 14.52 2.15 -30.20
N THR A 327 14.23 2.92 -31.24
CA THR A 327 15.17 3.94 -31.77
C THR A 327 15.36 5.07 -30.75
N SER A 328 16.37 5.94 -30.92
CA SER A 328 16.63 7.04 -29.98
C SER A 328 15.41 7.96 -29.77
N ALA A 329 14.63 8.22 -30.82
CA ALA A 329 13.40 9.00 -30.72
C ALA A 329 12.31 8.26 -29.92
N GLN A 330 12.08 6.98 -30.24
CA GLN A 330 11.12 6.14 -29.53
C GLN A 330 11.50 5.96 -28.06
N LEU A 331 12.79 5.79 -27.76
CA LEU A 331 13.30 5.66 -26.40
C LEU A 331 12.99 6.92 -25.58
N SER A 332 13.21 8.11 -26.15
CA SER A 332 12.83 9.36 -25.47
C SER A 332 11.32 9.45 -25.22
N ALA A 333 10.50 8.99 -26.18
CA ALA A 333 9.04 8.99 -26.04
C ALA A 333 8.57 7.99 -24.96
N LEU A 334 9.16 6.80 -24.89
CA LEU A 334 8.90 5.81 -23.83
C LEU A 334 9.28 6.35 -22.44
N LEU A 335 10.42 7.02 -22.33
CA LEU A 335 10.87 7.64 -21.08
C LEU A 335 9.97 8.83 -20.68
N THR A 336 9.44 9.57 -21.65
CA THR A 336 8.40 10.59 -21.43
C THR A 336 7.11 9.97 -20.93
N ALA A 337 6.65 8.85 -21.51
CA ALA A 337 5.48 8.13 -21.01
C ALA A 337 5.69 7.68 -19.56
N GLY A 338 6.87 7.16 -19.23
CA GLY A 338 7.27 6.81 -17.87
C GLY A 338 7.29 8.01 -16.91
N PHE A 339 7.77 9.17 -17.37
CA PHE A 339 7.71 10.42 -16.61
C PHE A 339 6.27 10.81 -16.27
N VAL A 340 5.35 10.73 -17.25
CA VAL A 340 3.94 11.04 -17.04
C VAL A 340 3.32 10.09 -16.02
N LEU A 341 3.57 8.78 -16.13
CA LEU A 341 3.08 7.81 -15.16
C LEU A 341 3.63 8.05 -13.74
N PHE A 342 4.91 8.43 -13.64
CA PHE A 342 5.55 8.81 -12.39
C PHE A 342 4.86 10.01 -11.75
N ILE A 343 4.59 11.08 -12.53
CA ILE A 343 3.88 12.26 -12.04
C ILE A 343 2.45 11.90 -11.61
N ILE A 344 1.72 11.12 -12.40
CA ILE A 344 0.38 10.65 -12.05
C ILE A 344 0.40 9.90 -10.72
N THR A 345 1.33 8.96 -10.56
CA THR A 345 1.47 8.16 -9.35
C THR A 345 1.85 9.03 -8.15
N LEU A 346 2.75 9.99 -8.32
CA LEU A 346 3.14 10.94 -7.28
C LEU A 346 1.96 11.80 -6.83
N VAL A 347 1.20 12.37 -7.78
CA VAL A 347 0.02 13.20 -7.50
C VAL A 347 -1.02 12.37 -6.75
N ILE A 348 -1.34 11.19 -7.26
CA ILE A 348 -2.32 10.29 -6.66
C ILE A 348 -1.89 9.93 -5.23
N ASN A 349 -0.65 9.49 -5.03
CA ASN A 349 -0.12 9.10 -3.70
C ASN A 349 0.00 10.30 -2.73
N THR A 350 0.22 11.51 -3.23
CA THR A 350 0.28 12.71 -2.39
C THR A 350 -1.11 13.16 -1.95
N LEU A 351 -2.08 13.23 -2.88
CA LEU A 351 -3.49 13.53 -2.58
C LEU A 351 -4.03 12.55 -1.54
N ALA A 352 -3.73 11.29 -1.78
CA ALA A 352 -3.96 10.16 -0.91
C ALA A 352 -3.42 10.37 0.52
N ALA A 353 -2.11 10.61 0.65
CA ALA A 353 -1.47 10.85 1.94
C ALA A 353 -2.05 12.06 2.68
N MET A 354 -2.40 13.13 1.96
CA MET A 354 -3.05 14.30 2.55
C MET A 354 -4.42 13.97 3.15
N ILE A 355 -5.21 13.12 2.50
CA ILE A 355 -6.52 12.66 3.03
C ILE A 355 -6.31 11.84 4.31
N VAL A 356 -5.32 10.95 4.36
CA VAL A 356 -4.99 10.16 5.57
C VAL A 356 -4.51 11.05 6.71
N ALA A 357 -3.63 12.02 6.43
CA ALA A 357 -3.08 12.90 7.46
C ALA A 357 -4.20 13.68 8.18
N ARG A 358 -5.23 14.10 7.44
CA ARG A 358 -6.42 14.77 7.99
C ARG A 358 -7.33 13.83 8.78
N SER A 359 -7.40 12.55 8.45
CA SER A 359 -8.24 11.61 9.19
C SER A 359 -7.64 11.23 10.56
N ARG A 360 -6.31 11.24 10.67
CA ARG A 360 -5.59 11.03 11.93
C ARG A 360 -5.75 12.18 12.92
N SER A 361 -5.88 13.42 12.45
CA SER A 361 -6.03 14.60 13.32
C SER A 361 -7.41 14.74 13.97
N GLY A 362 -8.38 13.90 13.59
CA GLY A 362 -9.71 13.82 14.23
C GLY A 362 -9.79 12.82 15.39
N ALA A 363 -8.72 12.04 15.65
CA ALA A 363 -8.64 11.07 16.75
C ALA A 363 -7.74 11.57 17.91
N SER A 364 -7.28 12.82 17.83
CA SER A 364 -6.50 13.50 18.87
C SER A 364 -7.26 14.73 19.33
N THR A 365 -8.47 14.52 19.85
CA THR A 365 -9.16 15.51 20.68
C THR A 365 -9.86 14.75 21.80
N ASP A 366 -9.41 15.11 23.01
CA ASP A 366 -9.86 14.76 24.37
C ASP A 366 -9.32 13.47 24.99
#